data_AF-A0A8H7ARX7-F1
#
_entry.id   AF-A0A8H7ARX7-F1
#
_cell.length_a   1.000
_cell.length_b   1.000
_cell.length_c   1.000
_cell.angle_alpha   90.00
_cell.angle_beta   90.00
_cell.angle_gamma   90.00
#
_symmetry.space_group_name_H-M   'P 1'
#
loop_
_entity.id
_entity.type
_entity.pdbx_description
1 polymer ?
#
loop_
_entity_poly.entity_id
_entity_poly.type
_entity_poly.pdbx_seq_one_letter_code
_entity_poly.pdbx_strand_id
1 'polypeptide(L)'
;MALHLLHMMFGLFEEEGIWDASIARAYNDAYEIATANEDESRARVFAERTYDARRLIEGDDSPVTVKMKQAAEKLSAQTPQGMNEAELENWLWMLNGASES
;
A
#
# COMPACT_ATOMS: atom_id res chain seq x y z
N MET A 1 4.48 12.61 -5.98
CA MET A 1 4.20 13.54 -4.85
C MET A 1 3.31 12.89 -3.78
N ALA A 2 2.05 12.51 -4.07
CA ALA A 2 1.13 12.01 -3.04
C ALA A 2 1.57 10.71 -2.33
N LEU A 3 2.00 9.67 -3.08
CA LEU A 3 2.52 8.43 -2.47
C LEU A 3 3.77 8.68 -1.62
N HIS A 4 4.65 9.59 -2.03
CA HIS A 4 5.84 9.94 -1.27
C HIS A 4 5.50 10.61 0.08
N LEU A 5 4.53 11.54 0.09
CA LEU A 5 4.04 12.14 1.35
C LEU A 5 3.43 11.10 2.29
N LEU A 6 2.66 10.16 1.73
CA LEU A 6 2.05 9.08 2.48
C LEU A 6 3.11 8.12 3.06
N HIS A 7 4.17 7.84 2.30
CA HIS A 7 5.32 7.07 2.77
C HIS A 7 6.07 7.76 3.92
N MET A 8 6.28 9.07 3.85
CA MET A 8 6.90 9.82 4.96
C MET A 8 6.03 9.77 6.24
N MET A 9 4.72 9.90 6.09
CA MET A 9 3.79 9.75 7.23
C MET A 9 3.83 8.34 7.81
N PHE A 10 3.97 7.32 6.96
CA PHE A 10 4.12 5.94 7.37
C PHE A 10 5.39 5.74 8.22
N GLY A 11 6.53 6.27 7.76
CA GLY A 11 7.77 6.23 8.54
C GLY A 11 7.63 6.90 9.91
N LEU A 12 6.91 8.02 9.99
CA LEU A 12 6.64 8.68 11.28
C LEU A 12 5.77 7.81 12.21
N PHE A 13 4.79 7.08 11.68
CA PHE A 13 3.99 6.16 12.50
C PHE A 13 4.84 5.03 13.08
N GLU A 14 5.78 4.49 12.30
CA GLU A 14 6.71 3.47 12.79
C GLU A 14 7.64 4.02 13.88
N GLU A 15 8.22 5.21 13.67
CA GLU A 15 9.10 5.88 14.63
C GLU A 15 8.39 6.17 15.98
N GLU A 16 7.13 6.61 15.92
CA GLU A 16 6.32 6.92 17.10
C GLU A 16 5.63 5.69 17.72
N GLY A 17 5.83 4.49 17.13
CA GLY A 17 5.23 3.25 17.63
C GLY A 17 3.70 3.17 17.45
N ILE A 18 3.17 3.84 16.44
CA ILE A 18 1.75 3.83 16.09
C ILE A 18 1.47 2.65 15.14
N TRP A 19 1.09 1.51 15.73
CA TRP A 19 0.80 0.26 15.02
C TRP A 19 -0.70 -0.05 14.90
N ASP A 20 -1.55 0.96 15.08
CA ASP A 20 -3.00 0.79 15.07
C ASP A 20 -3.59 0.82 13.63
N ALA A 21 -4.90 1.06 13.53
CA ALA A 21 -5.60 1.14 12.25
C ALA A 21 -5.07 2.23 11.29
N SER A 22 -4.15 3.09 11.72
CA SER A 22 -3.47 4.11 10.91
C SER A 22 -2.61 3.51 9.80
N ILE A 23 -1.90 2.41 10.07
CA ILE A 23 -1.11 1.67 9.07
C ILE A 23 -2.02 1.11 7.98
N ALA A 24 -3.11 0.46 8.40
CA ALA A 24 -4.12 -0.07 7.50
C ALA A 24 -4.85 1.03 6.70
N ARG A 25 -5.01 2.23 7.27
CA ARG A 25 -5.57 3.39 6.55
C ARG A 25 -4.59 3.91 5.51
N ALA A 26 -3.31 4.04 5.83
CA ALA A 26 -2.31 4.51 4.89
C ALA A 26 -2.22 3.61 3.65
N TYR A 27 -2.25 2.28 3.79
CA TYR A 27 -2.31 1.40 2.63
C TYR A 27 -3.59 1.57 1.79
N ASN A 28 -4.75 1.79 2.44
CA ASN A 28 -6.00 2.03 1.72
C ASN A 28 -5.95 3.36 0.94
N ASP A 29 -5.41 4.42 1.55
CA ASP A 29 -5.26 5.71 0.88
C ASP A 29 -4.31 5.59 -0.32
N ALA A 30 -3.23 4.79 -0.19
CA ALA A 30 -2.32 4.49 -1.29
C ALA A 30 -2.99 3.70 -2.41
N TYR A 31 -3.87 2.75 -2.08
CA TYR A 31 -4.71 2.02 -3.03
C TYR A 31 -5.63 2.97 -3.81
N GLU A 32 -6.31 3.89 -3.12
CA GLU A 32 -7.21 4.86 -3.76
C GLU A 32 -6.44 5.80 -4.69
N ILE A 33 -5.26 6.27 -4.27
CA ILE A 33 -4.35 7.08 -5.10
C ILE A 33 -3.89 6.30 -6.33
N ALA A 34 -3.45 5.06 -6.19
CA ALA A 34 -2.98 4.24 -7.32
C ALA A 34 -4.12 3.96 -8.32
N THR A 35 -5.31 3.64 -7.81
CA THR A 35 -6.52 3.42 -8.62
C THR A 35 -6.91 4.69 -9.39
N ALA A 36 -6.88 5.85 -8.74
CA ALA A 36 -7.19 7.13 -9.37
C ALA A 36 -6.19 7.53 -10.47
N ASN A 37 -4.97 6.97 -10.44
CA ASN A 37 -3.94 7.16 -11.46
C ASN A 37 -3.89 6.01 -12.49
N GLU A 38 -4.87 5.10 -12.48
CA GLU A 38 -4.92 3.93 -13.37
C GLU A 38 -3.69 2.99 -13.25
N ASP A 39 -3.00 3.03 -12.11
CA ASP A 39 -1.86 2.16 -11.81
C ASP A 39 -2.33 0.87 -11.13
N GLU A 40 -2.85 -0.05 -11.93
CA GLU A 40 -3.38 -1.32 -11.46
C GLU A 40 -2.33 -2.18 -10.72
N SER A 41 -1.05 -2.05 -11.08
CA SER A 41 0.02 -2.84 -10.47
C SER A 41 0.26 -2.40 -9.02
N ARG A 42 0.40 -1.09 -8.77
CA ARG A 42 0.52 -0.57 -7.40
C ARG A 42 -0.77 -0.70 -6.62
N ALA A 43 -1.93 -0.47 -7.26
CA ALA A 43 -3.22 -0.63 -6.63
C ALA A 43 -3.39 -2.05 -6.08
N ARG A 44 -3.00 -3.08 -6.83
CA ARG A 44 -3.07 -4.46 -6.35
C ARG A 44 -2.26 -4.66 -5.08
N VAL A 45 -0.99 -4.25 -5.09
CA VAL A 45 -0.09 -4.42 -3.94
C VAL A 45 -0.62 -3.67 -2.72
N PHE A 46 -1.14 -2.45 -2.89
CA PHE A 46 -1.74 -1.71 -1.79
C PHE A 46 -3.05 -2.32 -1.28
N ALA A 47 -3.87 -2.92 -2.15
CA ALA A 47 -5.05 -3.67 -1.73
C ALA A 47 -4.67 -4.91 -0.90
N GLU A 48 -3.63 -5.65 -1.31
CA GLU A 48 -3.09 -6.80 -0.57
C GLU A 48 -2.60 -6.36 0.83
N ARG A 49 -1.79 -5.30 0.91
CA ARG A 49 -1.30 -4.79 2.21
C ARG A 49 -2.41 -4.24 3.10
N THR A 50 -3.42 -3.62 2.52
CA THR A 50 -4.61 -3.17 3.27
C THR A 50 -5.37 -4.36 3.82
N TYR A 51 -5.57 -5.40 3.02
CA TYR A 51 -6.21 -6.65 3.45
C TYR A 51 -5.46 -7.27 4.63
N ASP A 52 -4.15 -7.47 4.50
CA ASP A 52 -3.34 -8.11 5.55
C ASP A 52 -3.39 -7.32 6.86
N ALA A 53 -3.24 -5.99 6.78
CA ALA A 53 -3.29 -5.13 7.97
C ALA A 53 -4.69 -5.11 8.61
N ARG A 54 -5.77 -4.98 7.81
CA ARG A 54 -7.15 -4.97 8.34
C ARG A 54 -7.57 -6.32 8.90
N ARG A 55 -7.14 -7.43 8.28
CA ARG A 55 -7.42 -8.78 8.75
C ARG A 55 -6.88 -9.01 10.17
N LEU A 56 -5.69 -8.49 10.48
CA LEU A 56 -5.10 -8.61 11.81
C LEU A 56 -5.85 -7.80 12.87
N ILE A 57 -6.39 -6.64 12.51
CA ILE A 57 -7.03 -5.70 13.46
C ILE A 57 -8.54 -5.97 13.60
N GLU A 58 -9.21 -6.28 12.51
CA GLU A 58 -10.68 -6.31 12.41
C GLU A 58 -11.24 -7.70 12.09
N GLY A 59 -10.40 -8.63 11.62
CA GLY A 59 -10.82 -9.95 11.16
C GLY A 59 -11.18 -10.02 9.67
N ASP A 60 -11.37 -11.26 9.19
CA ASP A 60 -11.67 -11.59 7.78
C ASP A 60 -13.11 -11.22 7.36
N ASP A 61 -14.01 -11.01 8.31
CA ASP A 61 -15.43 -10.70 8.08
C ASP A 61 -15.76 -9.21 8.08
N SER A 62 -14.79 -8.34 8.42
CA SER A 62 -14.96 -6.89 8.28
C SER A 62 -15.27 -6.51 6.83
N PRO A 63 -16.25 -5.62 6.58
CA PRO A 63 -16.57 -5.15 5.23
C PRO A 63 -15.36 -4.60 4.47
N VAL A 64 -14.43 -3.94 5.18
CA VAL A 64 -13.22 -3.36 4.57
C VAL A 64 -12.24 -4.47 4.18
N THR A 65 -12.02 -5.44 5.07
CA THR A 65 -11.16 -6.61 4.80
C THR A 65 -11.66 -7.39 3.58
N VAL A 66 -12.96 -7.69 3.52
CA VAL A 66 -13.57 -8.39 2.38
C VAL A 66 -13.42 -7.60 1.08
N LYS A 67 -13.67 -6.28 1.11
CA LYS A 67 -13.55 -5.41 -0.07
C LYS A 67 -12.12 -5.41 -0.62
N MET A 68 -11.11 -5.31 0.25
CA MET A 68 -9.71 -5.25 -0.17
C MET A 68 -9.19 -6.58 -0.68
N LYS A 69 -9.63 -7.69 -0.08
CA LYS A 69 -9.37 -9.03 -0.63
C LYS A 69 -9.90 -9.17 -2.06
N GLN A 70 -11.15 -8.79 -2.29
CA GLN A 70 -11.75 -8.83 -3.62
C GLN A 70 -11.04 -7.89 -4.62
N ALA A 71 -10.60 -6.72 -4.17
CA ALA A 71 -9.87 -5.79 -5.00
C ALA A 71 -8.52 -6.37 -5.44
N ALA A 72 -7.76 -6.95 -4.51
CA ALA A 72 -6.49 -7.62 -4.79
C ALA A 72 -6.64 -8.79 -5.77
N GLU A 73 -7.69 -9.61 -5.59
CA GLU A 73 -7.97 -10.76 -6.48
C GLU A 73 -8.42 -10.34 -7.88
N LYS A 74 -9.16 -9.23 -7.99
CA LYS A 74 -9.70 -8.73 -9.27
C LYS A 74 -8.62 -8.06 -10.12
N LEU A 75 -7.66 -7.38 -9.50
CA LEU A 75 -6.60 -6.69 -10.22
C LEU A 75 -5.63 -7.72 -10.81
N SER A 76 -5.71 -7.88 -12.14
CA SER A 76 -4.93 -8.89 -12.88
C SER A 76 -3.45 -8.52 -13.06
N ALA A 77 -3.09 -7.26 -12.75
CA ALA A 77 -1.74 -6.76 -12.88
C ALA A 77 -0.77 -7.57 -12.01
N GLN A 78 0.35 -7.98 -12.60
CA GLN A 78 1.41 -8.69 -11.89
C GLN A 78 2.35 -7.69 -11.25
N THR A 79 2.77 -7.98 -10.02
CA THR A 79 3.88 -7.27 -9.37
C THR A 79 5.14 -7.40 -10.22
N PRO A 80 5.98 -6.35 -10.32
CA PRO A 80 7.25 -6.44 -11.03
C PRO A 80 8.09 -7.62 -10.54
N GLN A 81 8.48 -8.50 -11.46
CA GLN A 81 9.32 -9.66 -11.15
C GLN A 81 10.81 -9.26 -11.19
N GLY A 82 11.62 -9.91 -10.36
CA GLY A 82 13.08 -9.71 -10.34
C GLY A 82 13.58 -8.53 -9.51
N MET A 83 12.70 -7.86 -8.75
CA MET A 83 13.08 -6.87 -7.75
C MET A 83 13.33 -7.54 -6.40
N ASN A 84 14.34 -7.08 -5.67
CA ASN A 84 14.46 -7.36 -4.24
C ASN A 84 13.44 -6.52 -3.43
N GLU A 85 13.35 -6.77 -2.12
CA GLU A 85 12.38 -6.11 -1.25
C GLU A 85 12.52 -4.57 -1.22
N ALA A 86 13.74 -4.05 -1.13
CA ALA A 86 13.98 -2.61 -1.11
C ALA A 86 13.64 -1.96 -2.46
N GLU A 87 13.98 -2.63 -3.57
CA GLU A 87 13.62 -2.18 -4.91
C GLU A 87 12.09 -2.15 -5.11
N LEU A 88 11.40 -3.14 -4.57
CA LEU A 88 9.94 -3.21 -4.58
C LEU A 88 9.32 -2.07 -3.77
N GLU A 89 9.82 -1.78 -2.56
CA GLU A 89 9.35 -0.64 -1.75
C GLU A 89 9.58 0.70 -2.46
N ASN A 90 10.77 0.91 -3.00
CA ASN A 90 11.09 2.14 -3.72
C ASN A 90 10.22 2.33 -4.96
N TRP A 91 9.95 1.25 -5.69
CA TRP A 91 9.01 1.28 -6.80
C TRP A 91 7.60 1.59 -6.31
N LEU A 92 7.13 0.89 -5.28
CA LEU A 92 5.76 1.00 -4.75
C LEU A 92 5.43 2.44 -4.33
N TRP A 93 6.35 3.09 -3.63
CA TRP A 93 6.17 4.44 -3.10
C TRP A 93 6.66 5.57 -4.03
N MET A 94 7.13 5.22 -5.23
CA MET A 94 7.73 6.17 -6.19
C MET A 94 8.91 6.96 -5.61
N LEU A 95 9.81 6.27 -4.90
CA LEU A 95 11.01 6.87 -4.28
C LEU A 95 12.21 6.95 -5.24
N ASN A 96 12.13 6.28 -6.39
CA ASN A 96 13.12 6.33 -7.46
C ASN A 96 13.06 7.68 -8.18
N GLY A 97 13.72 8.69 -7.60
CA GLY A 97 13.76 10.06 -8.11
C GLY A 97 14.23 11.11 -7.11
N ALA A 98 14.45 10.77 -5.83
CA ALA A 98 14.92 11.71 -4.81
C ALA A 98 16.47 11.77 -4.67
N SER A 99 17.22 11.13 -5.58
CA SER A 99 18.69 11.13 -5.59
C SER A 99 19.33 11.95 -6.72
N GLU A 100 18.55 12.76 -7.44
CA GLU A 100 19.09 13.74 -8.40
C GLU A 100 18.43 15.10 -8.14
N SER A 101 19.02 15.85 -7.20
CA SER A 101 18.82 17.29 -7.04
C SER A 101 20.16 17.95 -6.72
#